data_AF-A0AAD3M9K2-F1
#
_entry.id   AF-A0AAD3M9K2-F1
#
_cell.length_a   1.000
_cell.length_b   1.000
_cell.length_c   1.000
_cell.angle_alpha   90.00
_cell.angle_beta   90.00
_cell.angle_gamma   90.00
#
_symmetry.space_group_name_H-M   'P 1'
#
loop_
_entity.id
_entity.type
_entity.pdbx_description
1 polymer ?
#
loop_
_entity_poly.entity_id
_entity_poly.type
_entity_poly.pdbx_seq_one_letter_code
_entity_poly.pdbx_strand_id
1 'polypeptide(L)'
;MELSSLPSDITELHVQDNQLTSVSTGLFDRLVGLKKVSLSGNPFHCDCKIQYLRNWLLKNRAIVLKEPTCASPSSVAQKAITELSDDYFSFCVLANCTNGTYNTVMGVMLCCVIILLLWSLRLAKTSTFTLSIDERHTGFEADSLRSLRPKHRKRLHAALSEISVDSDSLTCEEDLERPLLNMELLPQVLDILHKKHNIKIKAT
;
A
#
# COMPACT_ATOMS: atom_id res chain seq x y z
N MET A 1 14.51 -3.84 24.97
CA MET A 1 15.51 -2.75 24.95
C MET A 1 16.31 -2.88 23.67
N GLU A 2 16.64 -1.79 22.99
CA GLU A 2 17.39 -1.83 21.72
C GLU A 2 18.81 -1.32 21.94
N LEU A 3 19.79 -2.00 21.33
CA LEU A 3 21.19 -1.55 21.31
C LEU A 3 21.42 -0.69 20.07
N SER A 4 21.72 0.61 20.25
CA SER A 4 21.68 1.61 19.18
C SER A 4 22.96 2.44 18.96
N SER A 5 23.83 2.58 19.97
CA SER A 5 25.08 3.37 19.82
C SER A 5 26.22 2.78 20.64
N LEU A 6 27.39 2.63 20.02
CA LEU A 6 28.61 2.11 20.61
C LEU A 6 29.83 2.89 20.06
N PRO A 7 30.87 3.15 20.89
CA PRO A 7 32.16 3.64 20.42
C PRO A 7 32.78 2.74 19.34
N SER A 8 33.43 3.34 18.34
CA SER A 8 33.97 2.64 17.16
C SER A 8 35.27 1.85 17.41
N ASP A 9 35.94 2.08 18.54
CA ASP A 9 37.21 1.49 18.95
C ASP A 9 37.08 0.24 19.84
N ILE A 10 35.87 -0.31 19.97
CA ILE A 10 35.61 -1.48 20.80
C ILE A 10 36.26 -2.74 20.20
N THR A 11 37.01 -3.46 21.05
CA THR A 11 37.62 -4.74 20.70
C THR A 11 36.82 -5.94 21.22
N GLU A 12 36.20 -5.81 22.39
CA GLU A 12 35.36 -6.86 22.98
C GLU A 12 34.04 -6.26 23.48
N LEU A 13 32.92 -6.89 23.12
CA LEU A 13 31.59 -6.47 23.55
C LEU A 13 30.91 -7.61 24.32
N HIS A 14 30.70 -7.39 25.62
CA HIS A 14 30.07 -8.33 26.53
C HIS A 14 28.71 -7.77 26.98
N VAL A 15 27.63 -8.22 26.34
CA VAL A 15 26.26 -7.78 26.62
C VAL A 15 25.31 -8.96 26.82
N GLN A 16 25.83 -10.14 27.18
CA GLN A 16 25.04 -11.30 27.53
C GLN A 16 24.12 -11.04 28.73
N ASP A 17 23.05 -11.83 28.83
CA ASP A 17 22.13 -11.84 29.98
C ASP A 17 21.53 -10.46 30.32
N ASN A 18 21.31 -9.65 29.27
CA ASN A 18 20.63 -8.37 29.36
C ASN A 18 19.19 -8.49 28.80
N GLN A 19 18.50 -7.35 28.68
CA GLN A 19 17.12 -7.29 28.17
C GLN A 19 17.05 -6.80 26.72
N LEU A 20 18.09 -7.10 25.92
CA LEU A 20 18.12 -6.71 24.52
C LEU A 20 17.09 -7.53 23.73
N THR A 21 16.24 -6.81 23.01
CA THR A 21 15.20 -7.39 22.15
C THR A 21 15.58 -7.31 20.68
N SER A 22 16.44 -6.37 20.32
CA SER A 22 16.89 -6.11 18.94
C SER A 22 18.22 -5.35 18.95
N VAL A 23 18.88 -5.34 17.80
CA VAL A 23 20.09 -4.54 17.52
C VAL A 23 19.80 -3.65 16.33
N SER A 24 20.13 -2.36 16.42
CA SER A 24 19.92 -1.41 15.32
C SER A 24 20.73 -1.81 14.08
N THR A 25 20.13 -1.63 12.91
CA THR A 25 20.76 -1.92 11.62
C THR A 25 22.06 -1.13 11.44
N GLY A 26 23.14 -1.81 11.08
CA GLY A 26 24.44 -1.20 10.81
C GLY A 26 25.25 -0.83 12.06
N LEU A 27 24.80 -1.18 13.27
CA LEU A 27 25.54 -0.87 14.50
C LEU A 27 26.92 -1.55 14.52
N PHE A 28 26.97 -2.84 14.23
CA PHE A 28 28.20 -3.62 14.28
C PHE A 28 29.11 -3.41 13.07
N ASP A 29 28.58 -2.85 11.98
CA ASP A 29 29.36 -2.57 10.77
C ASP A 29 30.41 -1.46 11.01
N ARG A 30 30.16 -0.61 12.02
CA ARG A 30 31.08 0.46 12.44
C ARG A 30 32.20 -0.04 13.34
N LEU A 31 32.07 -1.24 13.91
CA LEU A 31 32.99 -1.80 14.90
C LEU A 31 34.06 -2.66 14.22
N VAL A 32 34.90 -2.03 13.39
CA VAL A 32 35.90 -2.74 12.57
C VAL A 32 36.94 -3.48 13.42
N GLY A 33 37.21 -3.00 14.64
CA GLY A 33 38.16 -3.59 15.57
C GLY A 33 37.61 -4.73 16.44
N LEU A 34 36.34 -5.10 16.28
CA LEU A 34 35.66 -6.04 17.16
C LEU A 34 36.17 -7.48 16.96
N LYS A 35 36.67 -8.10 18.04
CA LYS A 35 37.25 -9.44 18.04
C LYS A 35 36.44 -10.46 18.83
N LYS A 36 35.63 -10.00 19.78
CA LYS A 36 34.78 -10.86 20.60
C LYS A 36 33.43 -10.21 20.87
N VAL A 37 32.37 -10.99 20.69
CA VAL A 37 31.00 -10.57 20.98
C VAL A 37 30.28 -11.65 21.78
N SER A 38 29.58 -11.21 22.82
CA SER A 38 28.73 -12.07 23.63
C SER A 38 27.35 -11.44 23.75
N LEU A 39 26.36 -12.07 23.11
CA LEU A 39 24.97 -11.61 22.98
C LEU A 39 23.95 -12.60 23.58
N SER A 40 24.38 -13.80 23.98
CA SER A 40 23.48 -14.86 24.47
C SER A 40 22.73 -14.45 25.73
N GLY A 41 21.59 -15.09 26.02
CA GLY A 41 20.81 -14.79 27.23
C GLY A 41 19.94 -13.53 27.13
N ASN A 42 19.91 -12.88 25.97
CA ASN A 42 19.02 -11.74 25.70
C ASN A 42 17.68 -12.19 25.08
N PRO A 43 16.55 -11.55 25.43
CA PRO A 43 15.23 -11.91 24.93
C PRO A 43 14.95 -11.35 23.52
N PHE A 44 15.70 -11.82 22.51
CA PHE A 44 15.55 -11.31 21.14
C PHE A 44 14.16 -11.56 20.56
N HIS A 45 13.60 -10.53 19.94
CA HIS A 45 12.38 -10.60 19.15
C HIS A 45 12.76 -10.78 17.68
N CYS A 46 12.51 -11.98 17.16
CA CYS A 46 12.92 -12.40 15.83
C CYS A 46 11.86 -12.08 14.77
N ASP A 47 11.63 -10.79 14.56
CA ASP A 47 10.80 -10.27 13.47
C ASP A 47 11.67 -9.80 12.28
N CYS A 48 11.10 -8.98 11.39
CA CYS A 48 11.83 -8.41 10.26
C CYS A 48 13.06 -7.57 10.65
N LYS A 49 13.10 -6.99 11.85
CA LYS A 49 14.22 -6.14 12.29
C LYS A 49 15.44 -6.97 12.68
N ILE A 50 15.27 -8.24 13.07
CA ILE A 50 16.38 -9.12 13.46
C ILE A 50 17.25 -9.54 12.26
N GLN A 51 16.75 -9.36 11.03
CA GLN A 51 17.41 -9.84 9.81
C GLN A 51 18.84 -9.30 9.66
N TYR A 52 19.08 -8.05 10.06
CA TYR A 52 20.44 -7.48 10.10
C TYR A 52 21.36 -8.29 11.02
N LEU A 53 20.92 -8.52 12.27
CA LEU A 53 21.68 -9.25 13.26
C LEU A 53 21.96 -10.68 12.79
N ARG A 54 20.97 -11.38 12.24
CA ARG A 54 21.15 -12.70 11.65
C ARG A 54 22.26 -12.71 10.60
N ASN A 55 22.20 -11.78 9.64
CA ASN A 55 23.17 -11.73 8.55
C ASN A 55 24.57 -11.37 9.06
N TRP A 56 24.67 -10.50 10.06
CA TRP A 56 25.93 -10.18 10.72
C TRP A 56 26.51 -11.40 11.44
N LEU A 57 25.69 -12.15 12.19
CA LEU A 57 26.11 -13.37 12.90
C LEU A 57 26.62 -14.45 11.93
N LEU A 58 25.92 -14.65 10.79
CA LEU A 58 26.34 -15.61 9.77
C LEU A 58 27.72 -15.30 9.19
N LYS A 59 28.04 -14.02 8.99
CA LYS A 59 29.34 -13.56 8.49
C LYS A 59 30.45 -13.61 9.54
N ASN A 60 30.10 -13.43 10.82
CA ASN A 60 31.07 -13.20 11.90
C ASN A 60 31.07 -14.32 12.97
N ARG A 61 30.69 -15.55 12.61
CA ARG A 61 30.58 -16.68 13.56
C ARG A 61 31.82 -16.89 14.43
N ALA A 62 33.02 -16.67 13.90
CA ALA A 62 34.28 -16.90 14.61
C ALA A 62 34.52 -15.97 15.81
N ILE A 63 33.90 -14.79 15.84
CA ILE A 63 34.06 -13.82 16.94
C ILE A 63 32.90 -13.87 17.94
N VAL A 64 31.85 -14.65 17.67
CA VAL A 64 30.68 -14.80 18.53
C VAL A 64 30.94 -15.92 19.54
N LEU A 65 30.93 -15.62 20.84
CA LEU A 65 31.24 -16.62 21.88
C LEU A 65 30.16 -17.70 22.01
N LYS A 66 28.89 -17.28 22.01
CA LYS A 66 27.73 -18.16 22.14
C LYS A 66 26.60 -17.64 21.28
N GLU A 67 25.94 -18.57 20.60
CA GLU A 67 24.90 -18.22 19.63
C GLU A 67 23.66 -17.67 20.33
N PRO A 68 23.20 -16.47 19.97
CA PRO A 68 21.97 -15.92 20.50
C PRO A 68 20.75 -16.65 19.92
N THR A 69 19.73 -16.82 20.75
CA THR A 69 18.47 -17.47 20.39
C THR A 69 17.31 -16.49 20.42
N CYS A 70 16.26 -16.80 19.69
CA CYS A 70 15.01 -16.05 19.71
C CYS A 70 14.24 -16.33 21.00
N ALA A 71 13.73 -15.30 21.67
CA ALA A 71 12.76 -15.46 22.75
C ALA A 71 11.32 -15.34 22.25
N SER A 72 11.11 -14.60 21.16
CA SER A 72 9.81 -14.38 20.54
C SER A 72 9.98 -14.14 19.04
N PRO A 73 8.92 -14.28 18.22
CA PRO A 73 7.61 -14.85 18.55
C PRO A 73 7.68 -16.35 18.90
N SER A 74 6.63 -16.88 19.53
CA SER A 74 6.60 -18.27 20.04
C SER A 74 6.87 -19.34 18.98
N SER A 75 6.59 -19.05 17.70
CA SER A 75 6.83 -19.95 16.57
C SER A 75 8.32 -20.25 16.32
N VAL A 76 9.20 -19.34 16.72
CA VAL A 76 10.66 -19.46 16.56
C VAL A 76 11.40 -19.36 17.88
N ALA A 77 10.69 -19.38 19.01
CA ALA A 77 11.31 -19.32 20.33
C ALA A 77 12.32 -20.46 20.50
N GLN A 78 13.42 -20.14 21.20
CA GLN A 78 14.57 -21.00 21.48
C GLN A 78 15.40 -21.42 20.27
N LYS A 79 15.00 -21.09 19.03
CA LYS A 79 15.85 -21.32 17.85
C LYS A 79 17.01 -20.34 17.82
N ALA A 80 18.16 -20.77 17.32
CA ALA A 80 19.27 -19.86 17.07
C ALA A 80 18.89 -18.84 16.00
N ILE A 81 19.32 -17.59 16.16
CA ILE A 81 18.98 -16.52 15.20
C ILE A 81 19.51 -16.85 13.79
N THR A 82 20.64 -17.56 13.70
CA THR A 82 21.28 -18.00 12.45
C THR A 82 20.57 -19.18 11.77
N GLU A 83 19.72 -19.93 12.49
CA GLU A 83 18.96 -21.07 11.96
C GLU A 83 17.68 -20.65 11.23
N LEU A 84 17.25 -19.40 11.39
CA LEU A 84 16.09 -18.89 10.66
C LEU A 84 16.37 -18.92 9.16
N SER A 85 15.46 -19.48 8.36
CA SER A 85 15.60 -19.53 6.89
C SER A 85 15.33 -18.17 6.24
N ASP A 86 15.78 -17.98 5.00
CA ASP A 86 15.46 -16.74 4.26
C ASP A 86 13.95 -16.65 3.95
N ASP A 87 13.28 -17.77 3.74
CA ASP A 87 11.82 -17.86 3.53
C ASP A 87 11.02 -17.27 4.70
N TYR A 88 11.52 -17.42 5.94
CA TYR A 88 10.90 -16.81 7.12
C TYR A 88 10.80 -15.28 6.99
N PHE A 89 11.75 -14.65 6.30
CA PHE A 89 11.81 -13.20 6.09
C PHE A 89 11.18 -12.74 4.78
N SER A 90 10.66 -13.63 3.93
CA SER A 90 10.03 -13.28 2.64
C SER A 90 8.92 -12.22 2.79
N PHE A 91 8.10 -12.34 3.83
CA PHE A 91 7.00 -11.42 4.13
C PHE A 91 7.46 -10.01 4.52
N CYS A 92 8.70 -9.86 5.01
CA CYS A 92 9.26 -8.57 5.41
C CYS A 92 9.48 -7.65 4.19
N VAL A 93 9.83 -8.23 3.05
CA VAL A 93 9.97 -7.48 1.79
C VAL A 93 8.60 -7.03 1.30
N LEU A 94 7.59 -7.91 1.37
CA LEU A 94 6.24 -7.62 0.89
C LEU A 94 5.53 -6.54 1.73
N ALA A 95 5.69 -6.56 3.05
CA ALA A 95 5.09 -5.57 3.95
C ALA A 95 5.58 -4.14 3.66
N ASN A 96 6.84 -3.97 3.27
CA ASN A 96 7.37 -2.67 2.89
C ASN A 96 6.78 -2.18 1.56
N CYS A 97 6.53 -3.07 0.61
CA CYS A 97 5.90 -2.73 -0.68
C CYS A 97 4.43 -2.33 -0.51
N THR A 98 3.65 -3.04 0.31
CA THR A 98 2.23 -2.74 0.53
C THR A 98 2.02 -1.44 1.31
N ASN A 99 2.87 -1.15 2.29
CA ASN A 99 2.86 0.13 2.98
C ASN A 99 3.18 1.28 2.01
N GLY A 100 4.12 1.06 1.08
CA GLY A 100 4.43 2.03 0.03
C GLY A 100 3.23 2.34 -0.86
N THR A 101 2.57 1.30 -1.40
CA THR A 101 1.41 1.47 -2.30
C THR A 101 0.20 2.07 -1.59
N TYR A 102 -0.07 1.67 -0.34
CA TYR A 102 -1.17 2.24 0.44
C TYR A 102 -0.99 3.75 0.66
N ASN A 103 0.21 4.17 1.07
CA ASN A 103 0.50 5.59 1.30
C ASN A 103 0.41 6.41 0.01
N THR A 104 0.88 5.89 -1.12
CA THR A 104 0.77 6.59 -2.41
C THR A 104 -0.67 6.66 -2.91
N VAL A 105 -1.43 5.57 -2.84
CA VAL A 105 -2.85 5.55 -3.23
C VAL A 105 -3.67 6.50 -2.36
N MET A 106 -3.51 6.43 -1.04
CA MET A 106 -4.20 7.34 -0.13
C MET A 106 -3.80 8.80 -0.37
N GLY A 107 -2.53 9.08 -0.66
CA GLY A 107 -2.05 10.40 -1.04
C GLY A 107 -2.69 10.92 -2.33
N VAL A 108 -2.77 10.08 -3.39
CA VAL A 108 -3.42 10.43 -4.65
C VAL A 108 -4.91 10.71 -4.43
N MET A 109 -5.60 9.86 -3.68
CA MET A 109 -7.02 10.06 -3.35
C MET A 109 -7.26 11.37 -2.60
N LEU A 110 -6.40 11.70 -1.62
CA LEU A 110 -6.48 12.97 -0.89
C LEU A 110 -6.23 14.18 -1.81
N CYS A 111 -5.22 14.11 -2.68
CA CYS A 111 -4.94 15.15 -3.67
C CYS A 111 -6.14 15.38 -4.60
N CYS A 112 -6.77 14.31 -5.09
CA CYS A 112 -7.97 14.41 -5.92
C CYS A 112 -9.12 15.14 -5.20
N VAL A 113 -9.37 14.81 -3.93
CA VAL A 113 -10.40 15.48 -3.12
C VAL A 113 -10.08 16.96 -2.93
N ILE A 114 -8.82 17.30 -2.61
CA ILE A 114 -8.39 18.70 -2.46
C ILE A 114 -8.60 19.45 -3.77
N ILE A 115 -8.22 18.87 -4.91
CA ILE A 115 -8.43 19.48 -6.23
C ILE A 115 -9.92 19.70 -6.47
N LEU A 116 -10.78 18.71 -6.24
CA LEU A 116 -12.23 18.84 -6.43
C LEU A 116 -12.84 19.92 -5.52
N LEU A 117 -12.40 20.03 -4.28
CA LEU A 117 -12.82 21.09 -3.37
C LEU A 117 -12.36 22.46 -3.88
N LEU A 118 -11.10 22.60 -4.29
CA LEU A 118 -10.60 23.86 -4.85
C LEU A 118 -11.36 24.24 -6.13
N TRP A 119 -11.66 23.27 -6.99
CA TRP A 119 -12.48 23.48 -8.19
C TRP A 119 -13.91 23.91 -7.85
N SER A 120 -14.55 23.28 -6.87
CA SER A 120 -15.91 23.68 -6.46
C SER A 120 -15.95 25.05 -5.80
N LEU A 121 -14.95 25.40 -4.98
CA LEU A 121 -14.79 26.75 -4.43
C LEU A 121 -14.52 27.79 -5.51
N ARG A 122 -13.70 27.48 -6.52
CA ARG A 122 -13.46 28.36 -7.67
C ARG A 122 -14.74 28.57 -8.46
N LEU A 123 -15.48 27.50 -8.76
CA LEU A 123 -16.74 27.53 -9.47
C LEU A 123 -17.82 28.31 -8.70
N ALA A 124 -17.92 28.09 -7.37
CA ALA A 124 -18.82 28.85 -6.52
C ALA A 124 -18.45 30.33 -6.50
N LYS A 125 -17.15 30.66 -6.39
CA LYS A 125 -16.67 32.04 -6.40
C LYS A 125 -16.98 32.73 -7.73
N THR A 126 -16.68 32.10 -8.87
CA THR A 126 -17.02 32.65 -10.19
C THR A 126 -18.52 32.82 -10.36
N SER A 127 -19.33 31.89 -9.87
CA SER A 127 -20.80 31.99 -9.86
C SER A 127 -21.33 33.14 -9.00
N THR A 128 -20.75 33.39 -7.82
CA THR A 128 -21.12 34.56 -6.99
C THR A 128 -20.70 35.89 -7.64
N PHE A 129 -19.60 35.91 -8.40
CA PHE A 129 -19.21 37.10 -9.17
C PHE A 129 -20.18 37.36 -10.33
N THR A 130 -20.65 36.33 -11.04
CA THR A 130 -21.67 36.51 -12.09
C THR A 130 -23.03 36.93 -11.52
N LEU A 131 -23.45 36.41 -10.36
CA LEU A 131 -24.72 36.79 -9.73
C LEU A 131 -24.68 38.23 -9.16
N SER A 132 -23.53 38.69 -8.66
CA SER A 132 -23.35 40.08 -8.17
C SER A 132 -23.17 41.13 -9.27
N ILE A 133 -22.83 40.72 -10.50
CA ILE A 133 -22.77 41.61 -11.67
C ILE A 133 -24.15 41.73 -12.35
N ASP A 134 -25.00 40.70 -12.26
CA ASP A 134 -26.35 40.73 -12.83
C ASP A 134 -27.32 41.66 -12.06
N GLU A 135 -27.14 41.80 -10.74
CA GLU A 135 -27.92 42.73 -9.92
C GLU A 135 -27.63 44.22 -10.22
N ARG A 136 -26.49 44.52 -10.88
CA ARG A 136 -26.12 45.90 -11.22
C ARG A 136 -26.49 46.33 -12.65
N HIS A 137 -27.02 45.42 -13.48
CA HIS A 137 -27.41 45.71 -14.87
C HIS A 137 -28.88 45.39 -15.23
N THR A 138 -29.68 44.85 -14.32
CA THR A 138 -31.13 44.59 -14.55
C THR A 138 -32.00 45.85 -14.37
N GLY A 139 -31.55 46.95 -14.94
CA GLY A 139 -32.29 48.20 -15.02
C GLY A 139 -32.06 48.90 -16.35
N PHE A 140 -32.17 48.21 -17.49
CA PHE A 140 -32.52 48.85 -18.77
C PHE A 140 -32.86 47.78 -19.85
N GLU A 141 -34.04 47.93 -20.43
CA GLU A 141 -34.57 47.35 -21.68
C GLU A 141 -34.61 45.82 -21.87
N ALA A 142 -35.81 45.27 -21.65
CA ALA A 142 -36.28 44.08 -22.35
C ALA A 142 -37.03 44.51 -23.61
N ASP A 143 -36.40 44.40 -24.79
CA ASP A 143 -37.10 44.58 -26.06
C ASP A 143 -37.05 43.30 -26.92
N SER A 144 -38.25 42.73 -27.05
CA SER A 144 -38.83 42.02 -28.19
C SER A 144 -38.18 40.72 -28.71
N LEU A 145 -38.76 39.60 -28.26
CA LEU A 145 -38.72 38.28 -28.89
C LEU A 145 -39.06 38.33 -30.40
N ARG A 146 -38.21 37.74 -31.25
CA ARG A 146 -38.64 37.29 -32.59
C ARG A 146 -38.16 35.86 -32.87
N SER A 147 -39.15 34.97 -32.85
CA SER A 147 -39.13 33.56 -33.21
C SER A 147 -38.45 33.28 -34.56
N LEU A 148 -37.59 32.25 -34.62
CA LEU A 148 -37.42 31.41 -35.80
C LEU A 148 -37.26 29.92 -35.40
N ARG A 149 -38.17 29.11 -35.96
CA ARG A 149 -38.37 27.66 -35.75
C ARG A 149 -37.19 26.79 -36.28
N PRO A 150 -37.06 25.54 -35.79
CA PRO A 150 -35.94 24.64 -36.08
C PRO A 150 -36.07 23.95 -37.44
N LYS A 151 -34.94 23.65 -38.10
CA LYS A 151 -34.91 22.86 -39.35
C LYS A 151 -33.99 21.66 -39.19
N HIS A 152 -34.61 20.48 -39.23
CA HIS A 152 -34.00 19.15 -39.23
C HIS A 152 -33.29 18.87 -40.57
N ARG A 153 -32.04 18.36 -40.58
CA ARG A 153 -31.51 17.55 -41.71
C ARG A 153 -30.27 16.69 -41.37
N LYS A 154 -30.54 15.38 -41.33
CA LYS A 154 -29.77 14.14 -41.68
C LYS A 154 -28.24 14.00 -41.42
N ARG A 155 -27.92 12.84 -40.84
CA ARG A 155 -26.59 12.18 -40.69
C ARG A 155 -25.81 12.04 -42.00
N LEU A 156 -24.48 12.10 -41.89
CA LEU A 156 -23.54 11.36 -42.73
C LEU A 156 -22.39 10.84 -41.85
N HIS A 157 -22.10 9.53 -41.90
CA HIS A 157 -20.88 8.94 -41.36
C HIS A 157 -19.76 9.09 -42.40
N ALA A 158 -18.55 9.42 -41.98
CA ALA A 158 -17.32 9.08 -42.69
C ALA A 158 -16.19 8.93 -41.67
N ALA A 159 -15.56 7.75 -41.70
CA ALA A 159 -14.29 7.48 -41.05
C ALA A 159 -13.15 8.06 -41.90
N LEU A 160 -12.05 8.48 -41.25
CA LEU A 160 -10.68 8.16 -41.67
C LEU A 160 -9.66 8.64 -40.63
N SER A 161 -8.64 7.80 -40.49
CA SER A 161 -7.49 7.73 -39.60
C SER A 161 -6.37 8.73 -39.91
N GLU A 162 -5.50 9.00 -38.92
CA GLU A 162 -4.01 9.04 -38.95
C GLU A 162 -3.53 9.55 -37.57
N ILE A 163 -2.93 8.74 -36.67
CA ILE A 163 -1.60 8.08 -36.55
C ILE A 163 -0.47 8.98 -35.98
N SER A 164 0.27 8.36 -35.04
CA SER A 164 1.58 8.66 -34.41
C SER A 164 1.51 9.50 -33.12
N VAL A 165 2.20 9.15 -32.02
CA VAL A 165 3.55 8.60 -31.84
C VAL A 165 3.66 7.72 -30.57
N ASP A 166 4.53 6.72 -30.65
CA ASP A 166 5.08 5.75 -29.68
C ASP A 166 5.33 6.21 -28.23
N SER A 167 5.31 5.23 -27.30
CA SER A 167 6.50 4.83 -26.50
C SER A 167 6.25 3.59 -25.61
N ASP A 168 6.96 2.51 -25.94
CA ASP A 168 7.52 1.39 -25.17
C ASP A 168 7.01 0.98 -23.76
N SER A 169 6.54 -0.28 -23.71
CA SER A 169 6.93 -1.43 -22.84
C SER A 169 6.79 -1.31 -21.30
N LEU A 170 6.39 -2.31 -20.48
CA LEU A 170 6.44 -3.78 -20.53
C LEU A 170 5.27 -4.33 -19.67
N THR A 171 4.50 -5.31 -20.15
CA THR A 171 3.48 -6.05 -19.36
C THR A 171 3.83 -7.54 -19.38
N CYS A 172 3.84 -8.20 -18.21
CA CYS A 172 3.94 -9.65 -18.13
C CYS A 172 2.56 -10.26 -18.36
N GLU A 173 2.42 -11.04 -19.44
CA GLU A 173 1.30 -11.96 -19.67
C GLU A 173 1.41 -13.20 -18.77
N GLU A 174 0.25 -13.68 -18.32
CA GLU A 174 0.01 -15.11 -18.15
C GLU A 174 -1.29 -15.44 -18.89
N ASP A 175 -1.16 -16.26 -19.94
CA ASP A 175 -2.27 -16.88 -20.65
C ASP A 175 -2.33 -18.36 -20.26
N LEU A 176 -3.50 -18.83 -19.89
CA LEU A 176 -3.84 -20.25 -19.95
C LEU A 176 -5.30 -20.37 -20.40
N GLU A 177 -5.44 -20.83 -21.64
CA GLU A 177 -6.67 -20.99 -22.38
C GLU A 177 -7.73 -21.87 -21.67
N ARG A 178 -9.00 -21.49 -21.90
CA ARG A 178 -10.24 -22.23 -21.57
C ARG A 178 -10.46 -23.41 -22.54
N PRO A 179 -11.47 -24.31 -22.39
CA PRO A 179 -12.84 -23.95 -22.80
C PRO A 179 -14.03 -24.61 -22.06
N LEU A 180 -15.11 -23.82 -21.99
CA LEU A 180 -16.55 -24.12 -22.17
C LEU A 180 -17.19 -25.37 -21.53
N LEU A 181 -18.18 -25.16 -20.64
CA LEU A 181 -19.59 -25.53 -20.92
C LEU A 181 -20.57 -25.01 -19.85
N ASN A 182 -21.57 -24.30 -20.36
CA ASN A 182 -22.95 -24.13 -19.90
C ASN A 182 -23.33 -23.56 -18.52
N MET A 183 -24.12 -22.48 -18.66
CA MET A 183 -25.17 -21.99 -17.79
C MET A 183 -26.21 -23.09 -17.51
N GLU A 184 -26.37 -23.46 -16.23
CA GLU A 184 -27.59 -24.12 -15.74
C GLU A 184 -27.97 -23.44 -14.41
N LEU A 185 -29.08 -22.69 -14.47
CA LEU A 185 -29.78 -22.12 -13.34
C LEU A 185 -30.66 -23.21 -12.71
N LEU A 186 -30.43 -23.59 -11.45
CA LEU A 186 -31.47 -24.01 -10.47
C LEU A 186 -30.82 -24.21 -9.07
N PRO A 187 -31.57 -24.09 -7.96
CA PRO A 187 -31.39 -22.98 -7.04
C PRO A 187 -31.48 -23.53 -5.61
N GLN A 188 -30.39 -24.02 -5.02
CA GLN A 188 -30.50 -24.74 -3.75
C GLN A 188 -29.72 -24.12 -2.61
N VAL A 189 -29.74 -22.78 -2.46
CA VAL A 189 -29.36 -22.17 -1.16
C VAL A 189 -30.12 -20.86 -0.83
N LEU A 190 -31.06 -20.38 -1.67
CA LEU A 190 -31.90 -19.22 -1.29
C LEU A 190 -32.90 -19.56 -0.15
N ASP A 191 -33.03 -20.84 0.19
CA ASP A 191 -33.92 -21.34 1.24
C ASP A 191 -33.39 -21.13 2.68
N ILE A 192 -32.17 -20.58 2.83
CA ILE A 192 -31.60 -20.28 4.16
C ILE A 192 -31.84 -18.81 4.58
N LEU A 193 -32.06 -17.89 3.63
CA LEU A 193 -32.18 -16.46 3.91
C LEU A 193 -33.61 -15.91 3.91
N HIS A 194 -34.62 -16.69 3.53
CA HIS A 194 -36.02 -16.25 3.58
C HIS A 194 -36.77 -16.68 4.86
N LYS A 195 -36.10 -17.37 5.80
CA LYS A 195 -36.68 -17.81 7.08
C LYS A 195 -36.67 -16.75 8.19
N LYS A 196 -36.09 -15.55 7.96
CA LYS A 196 -35.92 -14.53 9.02
C LYS A 196 -36.81 -13.29 8.92
N HIS A 197 -37.53 -13.06 7.82
CA HIS A 197 -38.49 -11.94 7.78
C HIS A 197 -39.81 -12.37 7.12
N ASN A 198 -40.77 -12.68 7.99
CA ASN A 198 -42.15 -13.04 7.69
C ASN A 198 -42.92 -11.86 7.05
N ILE A 199 -42.68 -11.59 5.76
CA ILE A 199 -43.39 -10.54 5.01
C ILE A 199 -43.94 -11.15 3.73
N LYS A 200 -45.26 -11.40 3.70
CA LYS A 200 -46.01 -11.74 2.50
C LYS A 200 -46.38 -10.44 1.79
N ILE A 201 -45.90 -10.23 0.57
CA ILE A 201 -46.48 -9.24 -0.35
C ILE A 201 -47.11 -10.00 -1.51
N LYS A 202 -48.44 -9.88 -1.63
CA LYS A 202 -49.25 -10.42 -2.71
C LYS A 202 -49.28 -9.38 -3.82
N ALA A 203 -48.70 -9.68 -4.98
CA ALA A 203 -48.89 -8.85 -6.18
C ALA A 203 -50.17 -9.29 -6.90
N THR A 204 -51.03 -8.33 -7.23
CA THR A 204 -52.10 -8.46 -8.23
C THR A 204 -51.72 -7.54 -9.38
#